data_AF-A0A7Y6Q0E8-F1
#
_entry.id   AF-A0A7Y6Q0E8-F1
#
_cell.length_a   1.000
_cell.length_b   1.000
_cell.length_c   1.000
_cell.angle_alpha   90.00
_cell.angle_beta   90.00
_cell.angle_gamma   90.00
#
_symmetry.space_group_name_H-M   'P 1'
#
loop_
_entity.id
_entity.type
_entity.pdbx_description
1 polymer ?
#
loop_
_entity_poly.entity_id
_entity_poly.type
_entity_poly.pdbx_seq_one_letter_code
_entity_poly.pdbx_strand_id
1 'polypeptide(L)'
;MRALPLLLLAACGSRPSDNTMLTRPSGLADIAAPPEVVFAANASGLYRVRLSDADSQLVSTDPDAKPLPGGGLLHVEDKHYVIERGKARIVVDGVEAKNYGMSPDRKWIAILGDSAGGEHAAYDLVVISTADGTVRKFPLVWNGIGNAPYVGTRWAPASDAVFYKDDSWHRLDIVSGAVTPADKVDVAALDDISALLDRSSQPLACPAKGIQIEQRWQRHEQRIVLVPIAAAADPEHLSAVDERVLVVATDRPGPSGDGAINLGKKRPEPLSVELLTKSCSHYLFELEGTLYVGNIETGRYARLFHGVLRGAAD
;
A
#
# COMPACT_ATOMS: atom_id res chain seq x y z
N MET A 1 55.42 34.08 -3.75
CA MET A 1 54.45 33.33 -2.93
C MET A 1 53.12 34.07 -2.98
N ARG A 2 52.13 33.56 -3.71
CA ARG A 2 50.76 34.10 -3.77
C ARG A 2 49.82 32.96 -3.37
N ALA A 3 49.07 33.15 -2.30
CA ALA A 3 48.03 32.23 -1.84
C ALA A 3 46.76 32.44 -2.68
N LEU A 4 46.21 31.34 -3.22
CA LEU A 4 44.85 31.30 -3.77
C LEU A 4 43.85 31.20 -2.61
N PRO A 5 42.72 31.92 -2.63
CA PRO A 5 41.59 31.57 -1.79
C PRO A 5 40.73 30.51 -2.51
N LEU A 6 40.61 29.34 -1.87
CA LEU A 6 39.51 28.40 -2.07
C LEU A 6 38.23 29.10 -1.59
N LEU A 7 37.25 29.28 -2.47
CA LEU A 7 35.91 29.72 -2.09
C LEU A 7 34.92 28.58 -2.37
N LEU A 8 34.28 28.16 -1.29
CA LEU A 8 33.31 27.07 -1.16
C LEU A 8 32.27 27.07 -2.29
N LEU A 9 32.15 25.93 -2.96
CA LEU A 9 30.91 25.52 -3.62
C LEU A 9 29.87 25.27 -2.52
N ALA A 10 29.04 26.28 -2.25
CA ALA A 10 27.80 26.07 -1.53
C ALA A 10 26.94 25.12 -2.36
N ALA A 11 26.71 23.91 -1.86
CA ALA A 11 25.73 23.00 -2.42
C ALA A 11 24.37 23.70 -2.42
N CYS A 12 23.82 23.94 -3.61
CA CYS A 12 22.42 24.29 -3.79
C CYS A 12 21.58 23.08 -3.35
N GLY A 13 21.31 22.97 -2.05
CA GLY A 13 20.22 22.14 -1.55
C GLY A 13 18.92 22.72 -2.07
N SER A 14 18.25 22.01 -2.96
CA SER A 14 16.86 22.27 -3.32
C SER A 14 16.04 22.30 -2.03
N ARG A 15 15.41 23.44 -1.72
CA ARG A 15 14.44 23.53 -0.62
C ARG A 15 13.34 22.48 -0.88
N PRO A 16 13.02 21.61 0.10
CA PRO A 16 11.89 20.70 -0.02
C PRO A 16 10.61 21.51 -0.24
N SER A 17 9.69 20.98 -1.04
CA SER A 17 8.31 21.45 -1.08
C SER A 17 7.68 21.09 0.26
N ASP A 18 7.35 22.10 1.07
CA ASP A 18 6.83 21.89 2.42
C ASP A 18 5.30 21.79 2.39
N ASN A 19 4.75 20.59 2.56
CA ASN A 19 3.36 20.44 2.94
C ASN A 19 3.18 20.90 4.38
N THR A 20 2.40 21.96 4.60
CA THR A 20 2.08 22.43 5.96
C THR A 20 0.68 22.00 6.34
N MET A 21 0.53 21.20 7.40
CA MET A 21 -0.79 20.97 8.01
C MET A 21 -1.33 22.27 8.57
N LEU A 22 -2.56 22.64 8.21
CA LEU A 22 -3.20 23.86 8.68
C LEU A 22 -3.69 23.75 10.13
N THR A 23 -4.04 22.54 10.55
CA THR A 23 -4.35 22.22 11.94
C THR A 23 -3.09 21.68 12.63
N ARG A 24 -2.96 21.89 13.94
CA ARG A 24 -1.84 21.32 14.70
C ARG A 24 -2.20 19.92 15.19
N PRO A 25 -1.26 18.95 15.16
CA PRO A 25 -1.45 17.68 15.83
C PRO A 25 -1.76 17.86 17.32
N SER A 26 -2.68 17.05 17.82
CA SER A 26 -2.97 16.88 19.25
C SER A 26 -2.05 15.81 19.87
N GLY A 27 -2.07 15.69 21.20
CA GLY A 27 -1.44 14.55 21.88
C GLY A 27 -2.21 13.25 21.63
N LEU A 28 -1.56 12.09 21.74
CA LEU A 28 -2.22 10.78 21.57
C LEU A 28 -3.36 10.56 22.58
N ALA A 29 -3.22 11.07 23.80
CA ALA A 29 -4.26 11.01 24.81
C ALA A 29 -5.53 11.79 24.40
N ASP A 30 -5.38 12.88 23.64
CA ASP A 30 -6.48 13.77 23.24
C ASP A 30 -7.34 13.22 22.10
N ILE A 31 -6.88 12.15 21.44
CA ILE A 31 -7.57 11.53 20.29
C ILE A 31 -8.18 10.18 20.64
N ALA A 32 -8.02 9.72 21.89
CA ALA A 32 -8.47 8.41 22.37
C ALA A 32 -8.07 7.29 21.39
N ALA A 33 -6.77 7.22 21.04
CA ALA A 33 -6.27 6.28 20.04
C ALA A 33 -6.56 4.82 20.44
N PRO A 34 -6.92 3.94 19.49
CA PRO A 34 -7.31 2.58 19.80
C PRO A 34 -6.08 1.73 20.14
N PRO A 35 -6.24 0.61 20.87
CA PRO A 35 -5.15 -0.32 21.19
C PRO A 35 -4.70 -1.18 19.99
N GLU A 36 -5.07 -0.79 18.77
CA GLU A 36 -4.72 -1.49 17.53
C GLU A 36 -3.22 -1.36 17.23
N VAL A 37 -2.72 -2.28 16.42
CA VAL A 37 -1.32 -2.32 15.98
C VAL A 37 -1.30 -2.25 14.46
N VAL A 38 -0.33 -1.51 13.93
CA VAL A 38 -0.03 -1.46 12.50
C VAL A 38 1.44 -1.74 12.23
N PHE A 39 1.75 -1.98 10.96
CA PHE A 39 3.11 -2.08 10.49
C PHE A 39 3.45 -0.87 9.65
N ALA A 40 4.58 -0.23 9.95
CA ALA A 40 5.11 0.90 9.19
C ALA A 40 6.59 0.65 8.90
N ALA A 41 7.07 1.10 7.74
CA ALA A 41 8.45 0.96 7.32
C ALA A 41 9.12 2.32 7.14
N ASN A 42 10.40 2.41 7.47
CA ASN A 42 11.26 3.54 7.11
C ASN A 42 12.62 3.01 6.63
N ALA A 43 13.58 3.89 6.40
CA ALA A 43 14.91 3.50 5.89
C ALA A 43 15.65 2.49 6.79
N SER A 44 15.28 2.35 8.06
CA SER A 44 15.91 1.43 9.00
C SER A 44 15.24 0.05 9.07
N GLY A 45 14.05 -0.13 8.48
CA GLY A 45 13.35 -1.40 8.47
C GLY A 45 11.85 -1.30 8.67
N LEU A 46 11.23 -2.45 8.94
CA LEU A 46 9.82 -2.61 9.25
C LEU A 46 9.61 -2.60 10.76
N TYR A 47 8.62 -1.83 11.21
CA TYR A 47 8.25 -1.63 12.60
C TYR A 47 6.82 -2.08 12.84
N ARG A 48 6.59 -2.68 14.00
CA ARG A 48 5.27 -2.85 14.61
C ARG A 48 5.00 -1.63 15.49
N VAL A 49 3.95 -0.87 15.20
CA VAL A 49 3.58 0.37 15.89
C VAL A 49 2.23 0.19 16.57
N ARG A 50 2.16 0.43 17.87
CA ARG A 50 0.89 0.43 18.63
C ARG A 50 0.27 1.83 18.58
N LEU A 51 -1.00 1.92 18.20
CA LEU A 51 -1.67 3.20 17.97
C LEU A 51 -1.96 3.96 19.27
N SER A 52 -2.19 3.27 20.39
CA SER A 52 -2.60 3.87 21.67
C SER A 52 -1.51 4.73 22.33
N ASP A 53 -0.24 4.38 22.14
CA ASP A 53 0.90 5.00 22.81
C ASP A 53 2.06 5.36 21.85
N ALA A 54 1.91 5.08 20.55
CA ALA A 54 2.96 5.18 19.54
C ALA A 54 4.24 4.40 19.88
N ASP A 55 4.15 3.39 20.74
CA ASP A 55 5.25 2.46 20.98
C ASP A 55 5.57 1.73 19.67
N SER A 56 6.85 1.66 19.34
CA SER A 56 7.32 1.09 18.07
C SER A 56 8.45 0.10 18.30
N GLN A 57 8.31 -1.07 17.68
CA GLN A 57 9.26 -2.15 17.78
C GLN A 57 9.76 -2.52 16.38
N LEU A 58 11.07 -2.46 16.15
CA LEU A 58 11.68 -2.99 14.93
C LEU A 58 11.41 -4.50 14.86
N VAL A 59 10.76 -4.94 13.78
CA VAL A 59 10.45 -6.36 13.53
C VAL A 59 11.30 -6.96 12.42
N SER A 60 11.81 -6.14 11.50
CA SER A 60 12.77 -6.55 10.47
C SER A 60 13.64 -5.36 10.09
N THR A 61 14.92 -5.59 9.85
CA THR A 61 15.83 -4.59 9.25
C THR A 61 15.60 -4.40 7.76
N ASP A 62 14.88 -5.31 7.11
CA ASP A 62 14.43 -5.15 5.73
C ASP A 62 13.13 -4.32 5.70
N PRO A 63 13.14 -3.09 5.14
CA PRO A 63 11.96 -2.24 5.03
C PRO A 63 10.93 -2.73 4.00
N ASP A 64 11.31 -3.65 3.12
CA ASP A 64 10.43 -4.26 2.11
C ASP A 64 9.75 -5.53 2.62
N ALA A 65 10.14 -6.02 3.80
CA ALA A 65 9.47 -7.11 4.49
C ALA A 65 7.96 -6.84 4.62
N LYS A 66 7.17 -7.89 4.44
CA LYS A 66 5.70 -7.84 4.46
C LYS A 66 5.19 -8.60 5.67
N PRO A 67 4.35 -7.98 6.51
CA PRO A 67 3.71 -8.70 7.61
C PRO A 67 2.70 -9.71 7.08
N LEU A 68 2.71 -10.90 7.69
CA LEU A 68 1.85 -12.03 7.39
C LEU A 68 0.83 -12.27 8.52
N PRO A 69 -0.31 -12.91 8.20
CA PRO A 69 -1.28 -13.31 9.21
C PRO A 69 -0.64 -14.17 10.31
N GLY A 70 -1.04 -13.94 11.55
CA GLY A 70 -0.47 -14.64 12.72
C GLY A 70 0.93 -14.17 13.13
N GLY A 71 1.34 -12.96 12.73
CA GLY A 71 2.56 -12.31 13.22
C GLY A 71 3.85 -12.78 12.57
N GLY A 72 3.77 -13.36 11.37
CA GLY A 72 4.95 -13.71 10.56
C GLY A 72 5.41 -12.57 9.67
N LEU A 73 6.55 -12.75 9.00
CA LEU A 73 7.10 -11.83 8.01
C LEU A 73 7.50 -12.60 6.75
N LEU A 74 7.25 -12.01 5.58
CA LEU A 74 7.81 -12.43 4.29
C LEU A 74 8.83 -11.38 3.85
N HIS A 75 10.04 -11.80 3.50
CA HIS A 75 11.05 -10.91 2.92
C HIS A 75 11.89 -11.64 1.88
N VAL A 76 12.84 -10.93 1.25
CA VAL A 76 13.76 -11.50 0.27
C VAL A 76 15.18 -11.43 0.81
N GLU A 77 15.85 -12.57 0.85
CA GLU A 77 17.25 -12.70 1.28
C GLU A 77 17.99 -13.56 0.24
N ASP A 78 19.12 -13.07 -0.27
CA ASP A 78 19.95 -13.78 -1.26
C ASP A 78 19.14 -14.38 -2.42
N LYS A 79 18.18 -13.61 -2.96
CA LYS A 79 17.26 -14.02 -4.02
C LYS A 79 16.32 -15.18 -3.68
N HIS A 80 16.06 -15.44 -2.41
CA HIS A 80 15.06 -16.40 -1.95
C HIS A 80 13.96 -15.69 -1.18
N TYR A 81 12.73 -16.20 -1.29
CA TYR A 81 11.68 -15.79 -0.36
C TYR A 81 11.94 -16.43 0.99
N VAL A 82 11.92 -15.62 2.04
CA VAL A 82 12.10 -16.07 3.42
C VAL A 82 10.84 -15.74 4.22
N ILE A 83 10.28 -16.75 4.87
CA ILE A 83 9.13 -16.64 5.75
C ILE A 83 9.60 -16.87 7.19
N GLU A 84 9.41 -15.87 8.05
CA GLU A 84 9.75 -15.94 9.46
C GLU A 84 8.51 -15.91 10.34
N ARG A 85 8.48 -16.77 11.36
CA ARG A 85 7.40 -16.86 12.34
C ARG A 85 7.99 -17.12 13.72
N GLY A 86 8.21 -16.04 14.49
CA GLY A 86 8.90 -16.13 15.78
C GLY A 86 10.32 -16.65 15.61
N LYS A 87 10.59 -17.89 16.04
CA LYS A 87 11.90 -18.55 15.86
C LYS A 87 11.98 -19.45 14.63
N ALA A 88 10.85 -19.73 13.99
CA ALA A 88 10.81 -20.54 12.77
C ALA A 88 11.21 -19.67 11.58
N ARG A 89 12.07 -20.22 10.72
CA ARG A 89 12.52 -19.60 9.47
C ARG A 89 12.40 -20.63 8.35
N ILE A 90 11.72 -20.25 7.28
CA ILE A 90 11.48 -21.08 6.10
C ILE A 90 12.07 -20.33 4.91
N VAL A 91 13.03 -20.95 4.23
CA VAL A 91 13.53 -20.48 2.93
C VAL A 91 12.75 -21.24 1.86
N VAL A 92 12.15 -20.51 0.92
CA VAL A 92 11.40 -21.14 -0.18
C VAL A 92 12.40 -21.62 -1.22
N ASP A 93 12.53 -22.94 -1.32
CA ASP A 93 13.46 -23.59 -2.25
C ASP A 93 12.90 -23.68 -3.69
N GLY A 94 13.81 -23.75 -4.67
CA GLY A 94 13.47 -24.03 -6.07
C GLY A 94 12.75 -22.89 -6.81
N VAL A 95 12.76 -21.69 -6.23
CA VAL A 95 12.17 -20.48 -6.79
C VAL A 95 13.09 -19.28 -6.51
N GLU A 96 13.57 -18.63 -7.58
CA GLU A 96 14.28 -17.35 -7.45
C GLU A 96 13.28 -16.23 -7.17
N ALA A 97 13.57 -15.40 -6.17
CA ALA A 97 12.74 -14.27 -5.79
C ALA A 97 12.73 -13.21 -6.90
N LYS A 98 11.52 -12.85 -7.31
CA LYS A 98 11.21 -11.83 -8.32
C LYS A 98 10.08 -10.92 -7.80
N ASN A 99 9.61 -10.00 -8.64
CA ASN A 99 8.39 -9.26 -8.34
C ASN A 99 7.21 -10.24 -8.20
N TYR A 100 6.48 -10.14 -7.10
CA TYR A 100 5.36 -11.01 -6.78
C TYR A 100 4.09 -10.20 -6.52
N GLY A 101 2.94 -10.82 -6.78
CA GLY A 101 1.64 -10.36 -6.32
C GLY A 101 1.29 -11.12 -5.05
N MET A 102 0.87 -10.41 -4.00
CA MET A 102 0.41 -11.04 -2.75
C MET A 102 -1.11 -11.11 -2.74
N SER A 103 -1.68 -12.24 -2.27
CA SER A 103 -3.12 -12.37 -2.14
C SER A 103 -3.69 -11.37 -1.14
N PRO A 104 -4.96 -10.93 -1.29
CA PRO A 104 -5.62 -10.04 -0.34
C PRO A 104 -5.57 -10.54 1.11
N ASP A 105 -5.72 -11.85 1.32
CA ASP A 105 -5.61 -12.48 2.64
C ASP A 105 -4.18 -12.79 3.08
N ARG A 106 -3.19 -12.45 2.24
CA ARG A 106 -1.75 -12.61 2.46
C ARG A 106 -1.28 -14.05 2.73
N LYS A 107 -2.11 -15.05 2.43
CA LYS A 107 -1.76 -16.47 2.58
C LYS A 107 -0.94 -17.00 1.40
N TRP A 108 -0.91 -16.26 0.30
CA TRP A 108 -0.28 -16.69 -0.93
C TRP A 108 0.50 -15.56 -1.58
N ILE A 109 1.58 -15.93 -2.28
CA ILE A 109 2.21 -15.06 -3.27
C ILE A 109 2.23 -15.76 -4.62
N ALA A 110 2.08 -14.99 -5.69
CA ALA A 110 2.12 -15.46 -7.07
C ALA A 110 3.21 -14.73 -7.83
N ILE A 111 3.98 -15.47 -8.60
CA ILE A 111 5.03 -14.98 -9.48
C ILE A 111 4.91 -15.62 -10.85
N LEU A 112 5.43 -14.91 -11.85
CA LEU A 112 5.73 -15.52 -13.12
C LEU A 112 7.14 -16.15 -13.06
N GLY A 113 7.18 -17.48 -13.13
CA GLY A 113 8.40 -18.24 -13.32
C GLY A 113 8.71 -18.38 -14.81
N ASP A 114 9.98 -18.18 -15.16
CA ASP A 114 10.47 -18.58 -16.48
C ASP A 114 10.71 -20.08 -16.42
N SER A 115 10.11 -20.85 -17.32
CA SER A 115 10.56 -22.23 -17.52
C SER A 115 11.80 -22.21 -18.43
N ALA A 116 12.75 -23.11 -18.19
CA ALA A 116 14.07 -23.06 -18.81
C ALA A 116 14.01 -23.13 -20.36
N GLY A 117 14.33 -22.01 -21.01
CA GLY A 117 14.99 -21.90 -22.32
C GLY A 117 14.41 -22.67 -23.51
N GLY A 118 13.53 -22.03 -24.28
CA GLY A 118 13.18 -22.41 -25.66
C GLY A 118 12.46 -21.27 -26.39
N GLU A 119 12.51 -21.23 -27.73
CA GLU A 119 11.88 -20.20 -28.58
C GLU A 119 10.35 -20.09 -28.43
N HIS A 120 9.73 -21.05 -27.73
CA HIS A 120 8.40 -20.96 -27.15
C HIS A 120 8.53 -21.07 -25.64
N ALA A 121 8.89 -19.99 -24.97
CA ALA A 121 9.06 -19.99 -23.52
C ALA A 121 7.73 -20.38 -22.87
N ALA A 122 7.64 -21.60 -22.33
CA ALA A 122 6.56 -21.91 -21.40
C ALA A 122 6.79 -21.06 -20.15
N TYR A 123 5.72 -20.48 -19.61
CA TYR A 123 5.80 -19.76 -18.35
C TYR A 123 5.10 -20.60 -17.30
N ASP A 124 5.65 -20.65 -16.10
CA ASP A 124 4.94 -21.23 -14.97
C ASP A 124 4.37 -20.07 -14.15
N LEU A 125 3.07 -20.10 -13.86
CA LEU A 125 2.61 -19.35 -12.70
C LEU A 125 3.01 -20.14 -11.47
N VAL A 126 3.85 -19.55 -10.62
CA VAL A 126 4.27 -20.18 -9.37
C VAL A 126 3.52 -19.52 -8.23
N VAL A 127 2.82 -20.33 -7.43
CA VAL A 127 2.11 -19.91 -6.23
C VAL A 127 2.80 -20.50 -5.02
N ILE A 128 3.13 -19.67 -4.04
CA ILE A 128 3.83 -20.06 -2.81
C ILE A 128 2.92 -19.78 -1.62
N SER A 129 2.76 -20.77 -0.74
CA SER A 129 2.09 -20.57 0.55
C SER A 129 2.96 -19.78 1.50
N THR A 130 2.41 -18.73 2.11
CA THR A 130 3.11 -17.99 3.18
C THR A 130 2.98 -18.67 4.55
N ALA A 131 2.22 -19.76 4.65
CA ALA A 131 2.08 -20.55 5.88
C ALA A 131 3.30 -21.45 6.11
N ASP A 132 3.71 -22.19 5.08
CA ASP A 132 4.72 -23.25 5.17
C ASP A 132 5.77 -23.23 4.03
N GLY A 133 5.69 -22.28 3.10
CA GLY A 133 6.62 -22.17 1.97
C GLY A 133 6.33 -23.15 0.82
N THR A 134 5.24 -23.92 0.87
CA THR A 134 4.90 -24.89 -0.18
C THR A 134 4.73 -24.20 -1.52
N VAL A 135 5.40 -24.74 -2.55
CA VAL A 135 5.39 -24.22 -3.92
C VAL A 135 4.47 -25.06 -4.80
N ARG A 136 3.61 -24.39 -5.57
CA ARG A 136 2.80 -24.97 -6.65
C ARG A 136 3.16 -24.29 -7.96
N LYS A 137 3.37 -25.07 -9.03
CA LYS A 137 3.67 -24.55 -10.37
C LYS A 137 2.53 -24.93 -11.30
N PHE A 138 2.02 -23.94 -12.01
CA PHE A 138 0.94 -24.09 -12.98
C PHE A 138 1.50 -23.73 -14.36
N PRO A 139 1.73 -24.73 -15.23
CA PRO A 139 2.20 -24.48 -16.59
C PRO A 139 1.18 -23.62 -17.34
N LEU A 140 1.63 -22.49 -17.87
CA LEU A 140 0.83 -21.62 -18.72
C LEU A 140 1.17 -21.93 -20.17
N VAL A 141 0.15 -22.28 -20.94
CA VAL A 141 0.28 -22.46 -22.39
C VAL A 141 0.18 -21.08 -23.04
N TRP A 142 1.31 -20.57 -23.52
CA TRP A 142 1.35 -19.31 -24.27
C TRP A 142 1.09 -19.58 -25.75
N ASN A 143 -0.07 -19.13 -26.25
CA ASN A 143 -0.48 -19.33 -27.64
C ASN A 143 -0.21 -18.11 -28.55
N GLY A 144 0.29 -17.00 -28.00
CA GLY A 144 0.48 -15.74 -28.73
C GLY A 144 1.74 -15.69 -29.60
N ILE A 145 1.66 -14.98 -30.73
CA ILE A 145 2.83 -14.59 -31.54
C ILE A 145 3.31 -13.21 -31.04
N GLY A 146 4.29 -13.16 -30.14
CA GLY A 146 4.82 -11.88 -29.63
C GLY A 146 5.44 -11.95 -28.24
N ASN A 147 5.74 -10.77 -27.68
CA ASN A 147 6.36 -10.56 -26.36
C ASN A 147 5.71 -11.42 -25.26
N ALA A 148 6.51 -11.82 -24.27
CA ALA A 148 6.09 -12.57 -23.08
C ALA A 148 4.72 -12.12 -22.51
N PRO A 149 3.91 -13.04 -21.94
CA PRO A 149 2.68 -12.70 -21.24
C PRO A 149 2.95 -11.60 -20.24
N TYR A 150 2.19 -10.51 -20.34
CA TYR A 150 2.09 -9.58 -19.23
C TYR A 150 1.27 -10.27 -18.14
N VAL A 151 1.95 -11.06 -17.31
CA VAL A 151 1.39 -11.55 -16.06
C VAL A 151 1.57 -10.45 -15.03
N GLY A 152 0.69 -9.45 -15.09
CA GLY A 152 0.36 -8.73 -13.87
C GLY A 152 -0.34 -9.74 -12.97
N THR A 153 0.36 -10.29 -11.97
CA THR A 153 -0.18 -11.28 -11.02
C THR A 153 -1.26 -10.63 -10.16
N ARG A 154 -2.45 -10.48 -10.73
CA ARG A 154 -3.60 -9.89 -10.06
C ARG A 154 -4.39 -10.99 -9.36
N TRP A 155 -4.56 -10.86 -8.06
CA TRP A 155 -5.33 -11.81 -7.27
C TRP A 155 -6.82 -11.53 -7.32
N ALA A 156 -7.63 -12.58 -7.30
CA ALA A 156 -9.05 -12.44 -7.03
C ALA A 156 -9.29 -11.90 -5.61
N PRO A 157 -10.35 -11.09 -5.38
CA PRO A 157 -10.67 -10.57 -4.05
C PRO A 157 -10.79 -11.65 -2.97
N ALA A 158 -11.30 -12.84 -3.34
CA ALA A 158 -11.45 -13.98 -2.44
C ALA A 158 -10.14 -14.76 -2.20
N SER A 159 -9.02 -14.37 -2.83
CA SER A 159 -7.71 -15.04 -2.72
C SER A 159 -7.68 -16.51 -3.22
N ASP A 160 -8.68 -16.92 -4.00
CA ASP A 160 -8.87 -18.28 -4.53
C ASP A 160 -8.37 -18.46 -5.97
N ALA A 161 -8.06 -17.37 -6.66
CA ALA A 161 -7.60 -17.39 -8.03
C ALA A 161 -6.59 -16.28 -8.34
N VAL A 162 -5.78 -16.52 -9.38
CA VAL A 162 -4.89 -15.53 -9.98
C VAL A 162 -5.33 -15.29 -11.41
N PHE A 163 -5.41 -14.03 -11.79
CA PHE A 163 -5.68 -13.61 -13.15
C PHE A 163 -4.38 -13.34 -13.89
N TYR A 164 -4.30 -13.80 -15.12
CA TYR A 164 -3.20 -13.51 -16.02
C TYR A 164 -3.74 -13.19 -17.41
N LYS A 165 -2.93 -12.48 -18.20
CA LYS A 165 -3.31 -12.05 -19.54
C LYS A 165 -2.33 -12.56 -20.57
N ASP A 166 -2.88 -13.15 -21.62
CA ASP A 166 -2.20 -13.39 -22.89
C ASP A 166 -2.86 -12.61 -24.04
N ASP A 167 -3.48 -13.31 -24.99
CA ASP A 167 -4.43 -12.77 -25.95
C ASP A 167 -5.75 -12.36 -25.27
N SER A 168 -6.11 -13.02 -24.16
CA SER A 168 -7.28 -12.69 -23.34
C SER A 168 -7.00 -12.83 -21.85
N TRP A 169 -7.91 -12.38 -21.01
CA TRP A 169 -7.81 -12.58 -19.57
C TRP A 169 -8.27 -13.99 -19.20
N HIS A 170 -7.48 -14.66 -18.37
CA HIS A 170 -7.78 -15.97 -17.82
C HIS A 170 -7.77 -15.92 -16.30
N ARG A 171 -8.60 -16.77 -15.70
CA ARG A 171 -8.65 -17.05 -14.27
C ARG A 171 -8.05 -18.42 -14.02
N LEU A 172 -7.01 -18.49 -13.20
CA LEU A 172 -6.46 -19.73 -12.69
C LEU A 172 -6.93 -19.94 -11.25
N ASP A 173 -7.70 -20.99 -11.00
CA ASP A 173 -8.05 -21.44 -9.66
C ASP A 173 -6.84 -22.11 -8.99
N ILE A 174 -6.40 -21.61 -7.82
CA ILE A 174 -5.14 -22.06 -7.20
C ILE A 174 -5.26 -23.41 -6.46
N VAL A 175 -6.49 -23.90 -6.28
CA VAL A 175 -6.77 -25.17 -5.59
C VAL A 175 -6.77 -26.31 -6.59
N SER A 176 -7.51 -26.15 -7.67
CA SER A 176 -7.71 -27.15 -8.73
C SER A 176 -6.69 -27.04 -9.87
N GLY A 177 -6.07 -25.87 -10.05
CA GLY A 177 -5.23 -25.56 -11.22
C GLY A 177 -6.04 -25.39 -12.51
N ALA A 178 -7.37 -25.33 -12.42
CA ALA A 178 -8.22 -25.13 -13.60
C ALA A 178 -8.05 -23.70 -14.14
N VAL A 179 -7.88 -23.61 -15.45
CA VAL A 179 -7.85 -22.35 -16.19
C VAL A 179 -9.19 -22.16 -16.88
N THR A 180 -9.84 -21.03 -16.63
CA THR A 180 -11.07 -20.62 -17.31
C THR A 180 -10.90 -19.23 -17.92
N PRO A 181 -11.59 -18.90 -19.02
CA PRO A 181 -11.68 -17.51 -19.48
C PRO A 181 -12.21 -16.62 -18.34
N ALA A 182 -11.58 -15.48 -18.11
CA ALA A 182 -12.11 -14.49 -17.16
C ALA A 182 -13.28 -13.77 -17.82
N ASP A 183 -14.40 -13.68 -17.12
CA ASP A 183 -15.55 -12.94 -17.65
C ASP A 183 -15.37 -11.42 -17.47
N LYS A 184 -16.30 -10.62 -18.02
CA LYS A 184 -16.22 -9.16 -17.93
C LYS A 184 -16.33 -8.64 -16.49
N VAL A 185 -17.00 -9.37 -15.60
CA VAL A 185 -17.18 -8.97 -14.19
C VAL A 185 -15.88 -9.21 -13.43
N ASP A 186 -15.23 -10.34 -13.68
CA ASP A 186 -13.89 -10.65 -13.19
C ASP A 186 -12.89 -9.56 -13.61
N VAL A 187 -12.90 -9.16 -14.89
CA VAL A 187 -11.98 -8.12 -15.40
C VAL A 187 -12.33 -6.72 -14.89
N ALA A 188 -13.61 -6.38 -14.73
CA ALA A 188 -14.00 -5.11 -14.12
C ALA A 188 -13.52 -5.02 -12.66
N ALA A 189 -13.61 -6.12 -11.91
CA ALA A 189 -13.02 -6.20 -10.57
C ALA A 189 -11.49 -6.05 -10.60
N LEU A 190 -10.81 -6.48 -11.69
CA LEU A 190 -9.38 -6.27 -11.87
C LEU A 190 -8.98 -4.81 -12.16
N ASP A 191 -9.81 -4.07 -12.88
CA ASP A 191 -9.61 -2.63 -13.12
C ASP A 191 -9.91 -1.83 -11.84
N ASP A 192 -10.90 -2.26 -11.07
CA ASP A 192 -11.09 -1.81 -9.69
C ASP A 192 -9.90 -2.19 -8.80
N ILE A 193 -9.25 -3.35 -9.00
CA ILE A 193 -8.03 -3.73 -8.27
C ILE A 193 -6.84 -2.85 -8.62
N SER A 194 -6.71 -2.40 -9.87
CA SER A 194 -5.67 -1.41 -10.22
C SER A 194 -5.93 -0.07 -9.56
N ALA A 195 -7.21 0.31 -9.40
CA ALA A 195 -7.61 1.45 -8.59
C ALA A 195 -7.49 1.19 -7.06
N LEU A 196 -7.63 -0.07 -6.60
CA LEU A 196 -7.35 -0.52 -5.21
C LEU A 196 -5.85 -0.72 -4.94
N LEU A 197 -4.99 -0.65 -5.95
CA LEU A 197 -3.54 -0.61 -5.82
C LEU A 197 -3.03 0.83 -5.91
N ASP A 198 -3.78 1.71 -6.56
CA ASP A 198 -3.70 3.17 -6.40
C ASP A 198 -4.51 3.65 -5.17
N ARG A 199 -4.34 2.94 -4.04
CA ARG A 199 -5.04 3.19 -2.75
C ARG A 199 -4.93 4.63 -2.27
N SER A 200 -3.92 5.33 -2.78
CA SER A 200 -3.69 6.72 -2.46
C SER A 200 -4.87 7.63 -2.83
N SER A 201 -5.89 7.18 -3.58
CA SER A 201 -7.01 8.06 -3.98
C SER A 201 -8.43 7.50 -3.83
N GLN A 202 -8.60 6.21 -3.49
CA GLN A 202 -9.94 5.64 -3.32
C GLN A 202 -10.58 6.03 -1.99
N PRO A 203 -11.89 6.30 -1.95
CA PRO A 203 -12.57 6.56 -0.70
C PRO A 203 -12.57 5.35 0.24
N LEU A 204 -12.32 5.59 1.52
CA LEU A 204 -12.41 4.55 2.55
C LEU A 204 -13.82 4.56 3.15
N ALA A 205 -14.64 3.60 2.78
CA ALA A 205 -16.01 3.49 3.24
C ALA A 205 -16.14 2.65 4.52
N CYS A 206 -17.04 3.08 5.41
CA CYS A 206 -17.57 2.27 6.50
C CYS A 206 -19.12 2.31 6.47
N PRO A 207 -19.75 1.46 5.65
CA PRO A 207 -21.20 1.45 5.48
C PRO A 207 -21.97 1.17 6.77
N ALA A 208 -21.38 0.40 7.69
CA ALA A 208 -21.97 0.12 9.00
C ALA A 208 -22.14 1.38 9.88
N LYS A 209 -21.34 2.42 9.62
CA LYS A 209 -21.40 3.71 10.31
C LYS A 209 -22.00 4.81 9.43
N GLY A 210 -22.38 4.51 8.18
CA GLY A 210 -22.88 5.51 7.24
C GLY A 210 -21.86 6.61 6.95
N ILE A 211 -20.57 6.26 6.85
CA ILE A 211 -19.51 7.23 6.58
C ILE A 211 -18.54 6.72 5.51
N GLN A 212 -17.90 7.67 4.84
CA GLN A 212 -16.82 7.48 3.90
C GLN A 212 -15.77 8.57 4.13
N ILE A 213 -14.49 8.25 3.99
CA ILE A 213 -13.41 9.23 4.00
C ILE A 213 -12.91 9.40 2.57
N GLU A 214 -12.86 10.64 2.11
CA GLU A 214 -12.36 11.02 0.80
C GLU A 214 -11.13 11.90 0.92
N GLN A 215 -10.24 11.74 -0.06
CA GLN A 215 -9.17 12.67 -0.30
C GLN A 215 -9.62 13.65 -1.39
N ARG A 216 -9.50 14.94 -1.13
CA ARG A 216 -9.87 15.98 -2.09
C ARG A 216 -8.71 16.93 -2.31
N TRP A 217 -8.47 17.24 -3.58
CA TRP A 217 -7.48 18.22 -3.99
C TRP A 217 -8.19 19.43 -4.61
N GLN A 218 -7.94 20.62 -4.09
CA GLN A 218 -8.42 21.87 -4.68
C GLN A 218 -7.30 22.91 -4.70
N ARG A 219 -6.86 23.29 -5.91
CA ARG A 219 -5.74 24.24 -6.14
C ARG A 219 -4.44 23.79 -5.47
N HIS A 220 -4.12 24.36 -4.30
CA HIS A 220 -2.91 24.14 -3.50
C HIS A 220 -3.24 23.53 -2.14
N GLU A 221 -4.44 22.97 -1.99
CA GLU A 221 -4.95 22.47 -0.74
C GLU A 221 -5.40 21.01 -0.91
N GLN A 222 -4.87 20.18 -0.03
CA GLN A 222 -5.19 18.76 0.08
C GLN A 222 -6.04 18.57 1.35
N ARG A 223 -7.14 17.85 1.23
CA ARG A 223 -8.11 17.65 2.31
C ARG A 223 -8.41 16.18 2.51
N ILE A 224 -8.56 15.82 3.78
CA ILE A 224 -9.24 14.59 4.18
C ILE A 224 -10.63 14.97 4.65
N VAL A 225 -11.66 14.45 3.98
CA VAL A 225 -13.06 14.83 4.20
C VAL A 225 -13.85 13.60 4.62
N LEU A 226 -14.61 13.72 5.71
CA LEU A 226 -15.63 12.77 6.11
C LEU A 226 -16.91 13.09 5.34
N VAL A 227 -17.31 12.18 4.48
CA VAL A 227 -18.53 12.24 3.68
C VAL A 227 -19.54 11.25 4.28
N PRO A 228 -20.68 11.75 4.78
CA PRO A 228 -21.75 10.88 5.24
C PRO A 228 -22.37 10.12 4.05
N ILE A 229 -22.59 8.81 4.22
CA ILE A 229 -23.20 7.94 3.22
C ILE A 229 -24.39 7.20 3.84
N ALA A 230 -25.30 6.71 3.00
CA ALA A 230 -26.41 5.90 3.46
C ALA A 230 -25.90 4.69 4.28
N ALA A 231 -26.40 4.55 5.51
CA ALA A 231 -26.02 3.44 6.36
C ALA A 231 -26.64 2.14 5.82
N ALA A 232 -25.92 1.03 5.89
CA ALA A 232 -26.45 -0.26 5.43
C ALA A 232 -27.74 -0.69 6.16
N ALA A 233 -27.92 -0.22 7.41
CA ALA A 233 -29.10 -0.49 8.22
C ALA A 233 -30.30 0.43 7.90
N ASP A 234 -30.08 1.57 7.23
CA ASP A 234 -31.13 2.52 6.86
C ASP A 234 -30.71 3.28 5.57
N PRO A 235 -30.88 2.65 4.39
CA PRO A 235 -30.39 3.19 3.13
C PRO A 235 -31.22 4.39 2.62
N GLU A 236 -32.42 4.62 3.15
CA GLU A 236 -33.30 5.72 2.76
C GLU A 236 -33.01 7.01 3.55
N HIS A 237 -32.37 6.91 4.71
CA HIS A 237 -31.81 8.06 5.40
C HIS A 237 -30.47 8.43 4.77
N LEU A 238 -30.50 9.39 3.85
CA LEU A 238 -29.31 10.21 3.58
C LEU A 238 -28.94 10.86 4.91
N SER A 239 -27.80 10.45 5.46
CA SER A 239 -27.19 11.00 6.66
C SER A 239 -27.26 12.52 6.60
N ALA A 240 -28.16 13.11 7.40
CA ALA A 240 -28.49 14.54 7.45
C ALA A 240 -27.36 15.41 8.04
N VAL A 241 -26.12 14.94 7.89
CA VAL A 241 -24.90 15.50 8.46
C VAL A 241 -24.13 16.10 7.29
N ASP A 242 -23.70 17.33 7.45
CA ASP A 242 -22.83 17.98 6.47
C ASP A 242 -21.46 17.26 6.42
N GLU A 243 -20.84 17.30 5.25
CA GLU A 243 -19.46 16.85 5.11
C GLU A 243 -18.54 17.58 6.09
N ARG A 244 -17.59 16.85 6.68
CA ARG A 244 -16.67 17.43 7.66
C ARG A 244 -15.23 17.29 7.20
N VAL A 245 -14.52 18.42 7.09
CA VAL A 245 -13.08 18.41 6.83
C VAL A 245 -12.33 17.98 8.10
N LEU A 246 -11.56 16.90 8.01
CA LEU A 246 -10.79 16.32 9.11
C LEU A 246 -9.35 16.85 9.14
N VAL A 247 -8.71 16.90 7.97
CA VAL A 247 -7.32 17.35 7.83
C VAL A 247 -7.23 18.27 6.62
N VAL A 248 -6.41 19.30 6.74
CA VAL A 248 -6.04 20.17 5.62
C VAL A 248 -4.53 20.34 5.62
N ALA A 249 -3.92 20.13 4.46
CA ALA A 249 -2.53 20.43 4.19
C ALA A 249 -2.42 21.30 2.94
N THR A 250 -1.47 22.23 2.92
CA THR A 250 -1.20 23.02 1.70
C THR A 250 -0.01 22.45 0.96
N ASP A 251 -0.17 22.20 -0.34
CA ASP A 251 0.93 22.06 -1.29
C ASP A 251 1.48 23.47 -1.57
N ARG A 252 2.58 23.84 -0.92
CA ARG A 252 3.33 25.04 -1.31
C ARG A 252 4.38 24.66 -2.35
N PRO A 253 4.21 25.02 -3.64
CA PRO A 253 5.35 25.08 -4.52
C PRO A 253 6.33 26.10 -3.91
N GLY A 254 7.58 25.67 -3.69
CA GLY A 254 8.60 26.57 -3.14
C GLY A 254 8.67 27.87 -3.96
N PRO A 255 9.07 29.02 -3.35
CA PRO A 255 8.86 30.38 -3.88
C PRO A 255 9.64 30.74 -5.16
N SER A 256 10.05 29.79 -5.98
CA SER A 256 10.65 30.01 -7.30
C SER A 256 9.83 29.34 -8.40
N GLY A 257 8.99 30.13 -9.07
CA GLY A 257 8.56 29.82 -10.43
C GLY A 257 7.13 30.21 -10.80
N ASP A 258 6.89 31.50 -11.02
CA ASP A 258 6.00 31.88 -12.11
C ASP A 258 6.61 31.35 -13.41
N GLY A 259 5.93 30.41 -14.08
CA GLY A 259 6.02 30.21 -15.52
C GLY A 259 7.17 29.39 -16.13
N ALA A 260 8.06 28.76 -15.36
CA ALA A 260 9.11 27.90 -15.94
C ALA A 260 8.83 26.41 -15.71
N ILE A 261 8.91 25.65 -16.80
CA ILE A 261 8.80 24.19 -16.90
C ILE A 261 9.52 23.51 -15.71
N ASN A 262 8.76 22.95 -14.76
CA ASN A 262 9.24 22.27 -13.56
C ASN A 262 9.81 20.87 -13.89
N LEU A 263 10.88 20.81 -14.68
CA LEU A 263 11.66 19.59 -14.89
C LEU A 263 12.64 19.45 -13.71
N GLY A 264 12.29 18.62 -12.72
CA GLY A 264 13.23 18.14 -11.70
C GLY A 264 12.98 18.55 -10.25
N LYS A 265 11.94 19.34 -9.93
CA LYS A 265 11.51 19.54 -8.53
C LYS A 265 10.63 18.35 -8.10
N LYS A 266 10.98 17.71 -6.98
CA LYS A 266 10.14 16.67 -6.35
C LYS A 266 8.77 17.31 -6.07
N ARG A 267 7.70 16.74 -6.63
CA ARG A 267 6.35 17.14 -6.28
C ARG A 267 6.17 16.85 -4.78
N PRO A 268 5.54 17.75 -4.00
CA PRO A 268 5.20 17.45 -2.62
C PRO A 268 4.37 16.17 -2.57
N GLU A 269 4.62 15.37 -1.53
CA GLU A 269 3.94 14.10 -1.37
C GLU A 269 2.44 14.36 -1.11
N PRO A 270 1.55 13.59 -1.74
CA PRO A 270 0.13 13.77 -1.49
C PRO A 270 -0.20 13.41 -0.04
N LEU A 271 -1.15 14.14 0.54
CA LEU A 271 -1.81 13.77 1.78
C LEU A 271 -2.69 12.55 1.49
N SER A 272 -2.24 11.36 1.88
CA SER A 272 -2.96 10.11 1.62
C SER A 272 -3.59 9.55 2.89
N VAL A 273 -4.85 9.15 2.82
CA VAL A 273 -5.50 8.32 3.84
C VAL A 273 -5.32 6.88 3.43
N GLU A 274 -4.75 6.09 4.33
CA GLU A 274 -4.31 4.74 4.01
C GLU A 274 -5.20 3.66 4.63
N LEU A 275 -5.86 3.96 5.76
CA LEU A 275 -6.62 2.96 6.50
C LEU A 275 -7.74 3.54 7.37
N LEU A 276 -8.85 2.82 7.47
CA LEU A 276 -9.82 2.91 8.56
C LEU A 276 -9.60 1.77 9.55
N THR A 277 -9.57 2.08 10.83
CA THR A 277 -9.56 1.08 11.90
C THR A 277 -10.78 0.17 11.83
N LYS A 278 -10.71 -1.03 12.40
CA LYS A 278 -11.82 -2.01 12.33
C LYS A 278 -13.11 -1.47 12.95
N SER A 279 -12.97 -0.61 13.95
CA SER A 279 -14.09 0.07 14.63
C SER A 279 -14.69 1.23 13.82
N CYS A 280 -14.03 1.65 12.74
CA CYS A 280 -14.32 2.88 11.99
C CYS A 280 -14.39 4.13 12.89
N SER A 281 -13.67 4.15 14.00
CA SER A 281 -13.61 5.33 14.89
C SER A 281 -12.37 6.18 14.63
N HIS A 282 -11.35 5.57 14.00
CA HIS A 282 -10.08 6.20 13.67
C HIS A 282 -9.65 5.89 12.24
N TYR A 283 -8.82 6.79 11.69
CA TYR A 283 -8.20 6.67 10.39
C TYR A 283 -6.69 6.90 10.48
N LEU A 284 -5.94 6.32 9.56
CA LEU A 284 -4.51 6.56 9.40
C LEU A 284 -4.27 7.32 8.10
N PHE A 285 -3.36 8.29 8.16
CA PHE A 285 -2.95 9.05 6.99
C PHE A 285 -1.46 9.34 7.04
N GLU A 286 -0.91 9.59 5.87
CA GLU A 286 0.49 9.90 5.66
C GLU A 286 0.67 11.31 5.12
N LEU A 287 1.73 11.95 5.60
CA LEU A 287 2.20 13.21 5.05
C LEU A 287 3.72 13.27 5.22
N GLU A 288 4.44 13.40 4.11
CA GLU A 288 5.90 13.55 4.08
C GLU A 288 6.64 12.44 4.85
N GLY A 289 6.31 11.19 4.53
CA GLY A 289 6.88 10.01 5.19
C GLY A 289 6.62 9.96 6.70
N THR A 290 5.57 10.62 7.19
CA THR A 290 5.14 10.55 8.59
C THR A 290 3.72 10.03 8.67
N LEU A 291 3.54 9.00 9.50
CA LEU A 291 2.25 8.38 9.79
C LEU A 291 1.56 9.09 10.95
N TYR A 292 0.26 9.33 10.77
CA TYR A 292 -0.63 9.95 11.75
C TYR A 292 -1.85 9.07 11.98
N VAL A 293 -2.45 9.17 13.17
CA VAL A 293 -3.80 8.64 13.46
C VAL A 293 -4.72 9.79 13.78
N GLY A 294 -5.91 9.77 13.17
CA GLY A 294 -6.99 10.69 13.46
C GLY A 294 -8.21 9.99 14.04
N ASN A 295 -8.98 10.73 14.83
CA ASN A 295 -10.25 10.28 15.41
C ASN A 295 -11.40 10.94 14.64
N ILE A 296 -12.32 10.12 14.15
CA ILE A 296 -13.43 10.56 13.29
C ILE A 296 -14.45 11.38 14.07
N GLU A 297 -14.67 11.11 15.34
CA GLU A 297 -15.64 11.86 16.15
C GLU A 297 -15.12 13.26 16.47
N THR A 298 -13.88 13.36 16.95
CA THR A 298 -13.30 14.62 17.42
C THR A 298 -12.66 15.47 16.32
N GLY A 299 -12.26 14.85 15.21
CA GLY A 299 -11.54 15.51 14.11
C GLY A 299 -10.09 15.85 14.47
N ARG A 300 -9.63 15.40 15.63
CA ARG A 300 -8.25 15.56 16.08
C ARG A 300 -7.40 14.41 15.56
N TYR A 301 -6.11 14.67 15.39
CA TYR A 301 -5.13 13.67 15.00
C TYR A 301 -3.82 13.88 15.73
N ALA A 302 -3.04 12.82 15.82
CA ALA A 302 -1.73 12.81 16.47
C ALA A 302 -0.70 12.16 15.55
N ARG A 303 0.56 12.59 15.69
CA ARG A 303 1.71 11.97 15.03
C ARG A 303 2.00 10.63 15.69
N LEU A 304 2.26 9.60 14.89
CA LEU A 304 2.63 8.27 15.36
C LEU A 304 4.09 7.95 15.13
N PHE A 305 4.49 7.95 13.86
CA PHE A 305 5.73 7.32 13.44
C PHE A 305 6.30 8.01 12.21
N HIS A 306 7.63 8.06 12.09
CA HIS A 306 8.27 8.51 10.86
C HIS A 306 8.56 7.30 9.97
N GLY A 307 7.66 7.08 9.02
CA GLY A 307 7.64 5.98 8.06
C GLY A 307 6.32 5.91 7.32
N VAL A 308 6.21 4.89 6.46
CA VAL A 308 5.09 4.61 5.56
C VAL A 308 4.38 3.34 6.02
N LEU A 309 3.06 3.34 6.04
CA LEU A 309 2.21 2.21 6.38
C LEU A 309 2.46 1.04 5.40
N ARG A 310 2.54 -0.17 5.96
CA ARG A 310 2.68 -1.44 5.22
C ARG A 310 1.51 -2.41 5.46
N GLY A 311 0.65 -2.09 6.42
CA GLY A 311 -0.59 -2.82 6.71
C GLY A 311 -1.00 -2.72 8.17
N ALA A 312 -2.19 -3.23 8.49
CA ALA A 312 -2.64 -3.44 9.86
C ALA A 312 -2.11 -4.78 10.41
N ALA A 313 -1.98 -4.90 11.73
CA ALA A 313 -1.92 -6.21 12.37
C ALA A 313 -3.33 -6.80 12.45
N ASP A 314 -3.45 -8.08 12.14
CA ASP A 314 -4.69 -8.85 12.31
C ASP A 314 -5.14 -8.88 13.78
#